data_AF-A0A7R9LZY6-F1
#
_entry.id   AF-A0A7R9LZY6-F1
#
_cell.length_a   1.000
_cell.length_b   1.000
_cell.length_c   1.000
_cell.angle_alpha   90.00
_cell.angle_beta   90.00
_cell.angle_gamma   90.00
#
_symmetry.space_group_name_H-M   'P 1'
#
loop_
_entity.id
_entity.type
_entity.pdbx_description
1 polymer ?
#
loop_
_entity_poly.entity_id
_entity_poly.type
_entity_poly.pdbx_seq_one_letter_code
_entity_poly.pdbx_strand_id
1 'polypeptide(L)'
;VAILNDATGTLVQGARLDPTAAVGLILGTGSNACYIEQIDRVEYWTEREGWLRDGYREVIIDMECGGFGDNGVIDWAKTKYDLSLDRESLFPHSYTFEKLFGGKFLGDIVRRVLLDLAQNGLVFDGKVTEQLRTVESFTAADVSA
;
A
#
# COMPACT_ATOMS: atom_id res chain seq x y z
N VAL A 1 20.81 2.02 19.29
CA VAL A 1 19.70 1.10 18.92
C VAL A 1 18.53 1.98 18.49
N ALA A 2 17.86 1.66 17.39
CA ALA A 2 16.73 2.42 16.85
C ALA A 2 15.64 1.46 16.37
N ILE A 3 14.39 1.93 16.31
CA ILE A 3 13.25 1.25 15.67
C ILE A 3 13.00 1.96 14.35
N LEU A 4 12.85 1.21 13.26
CA LEU A 4 12.74 1.74 11.90
C LEU A 4 11.55 1.07 11.21
N ASN A 5 10.80 1.87 10.43
CA ASN A 5 9.88 1.38 9.41
C ASN A 5 10.70 0.85 8.21
N ASP A 6 10.17 -0.12 7.47
CA ASP A 6 10.84 -0.72 6.33
C ASP A 6 11.04 0.25 5.15
N ALA A 7 10.09 1.14 4.89
CA ALA A 7 10.21 2.21 3.90
C ALA A 7 11.34 3.18 4.28
N THR A 8 11.45 3.56 5.56
CA THR A 8 12.52 4.46 6.03
C THR A 8 13.88 3.77 5.98
N GLY A 9 13.96 2.48 6.34
CA GLY A 9 15.16 1.66 6.16
C GLY A 9 15.58 1.57 4.69
N THR A 10 14.61 1.42 3.79
CA THR A 10 14.83 1.41 2.33
C THR A 10 15.40 2.74 1.84
N LEU A 11 14.85 3.88 2.29
CA LEU A 11 15.38 5.20 1.97
C LEU A 11 16.79 5.40 2.52
N VAL A 12 17.07 5.03 3.77
CA VAL A 12 18.41 5.16 4.36
C VAL A 12 19.45 4.36 3.56
N GLN A 13 19.11 3.14 3.17
CA GLN A 13 20.00 2.35 2.32
C GLN A 13 20.13 2.94 0.91
N GLY A 14 19.03 3.47 0.35
CA GLY A 14 19.03 4.18 -0.93
C GLY A 14 19.94 5.40 -0.92
N ALA A 15 19.82 6.25 0.10
CA ALA A 15 20.65 7.45 0.30
C ALA A 15 22.14 7.13 0.47
N ARG A 16 22.48 5.95 1.01
CA ARG A 16 23.86 5.47 1.08
C ARG A 16 24.43 5.11 -0.30
N LEU A 17 23.59 4.67 -1.24
CA LEU A 17 23.97 4.30 -2.60
C LEU A 17 23.95 5.51 -3.54
N ASP A 18 22.93 6.35 -3.41
CA ASP A 18 22.73 7.57 -4.17
C ASP A 18 22.36 8.71 -3.20
N PRO A 19 23.25 9.69 -2.97
CA PRO A 19 22.99 10.82 -2.08
C PRO A 19 21.79 11.68 -2.46
N THR A 20 21.22 11.52 -3.65
CA THR A 20 20.03 12.25 -4.11
C THR A 20 18.72 11.54 -3.78
N ALA A 21 18.76 10.31 -3.25
CA ALA A 21 17.57 9.59 -2.85
C ALA A 21 16.84 10.31 -1.70
N ALA A 22 15.59 10.71 -1.95
CA ALA A 22 14.78 11.47 -1.01
C ALA A 22 13.42 10.79 -0.68
N VAL A 23 13.13 9.66 -1.32
CA VAL A 23 11.88 8.90 -1.16
C VAL A 23 12.18 7.42 -1.02
N GLY A 24 11.58 6.77 -0.02
CA GLY A 24 11.53 5.33 0.11
C GLY A 24 10.14 4.81 -0.26
N LEU A 25 10.07 3.74 -1.02
CA LEU A 25 8.82 3.14 -1.49
C LEU A 25 8.87 1.64 -1.27
N ILE A 26 7.83 1.10 -0.64
CA ILE A 26 7.59 -0.33 -0.50
C ILE A 26 6.40 -0.68 -1.39
N LEU A 27 6.64 -1.60 -2.33
CA LEU A 27 5.62 -2.26 -3.14
C LEU A 27 5.87 -3.77 -3.04
N GLY A 28 5.28 -4.39 -2.03
CA GLY A 28 5.48 -5.80 -1.73
C GLY A 28 4.16 -6.44 -1.30
N THR A 29 4.15 -7.17 -0.18
CA THR A 29 2.91 -7.69 0.42
C THR A 29 1.93 -6.55 0.72
N GLY A 30 2.41 -5.53 1.44
CA GLY A 30 1.73 -4.26 1.63
C GLY A 30 2.37 -3.17 0.78
N SER A 31 2.04 -1.93 1.11
CA SER A 31 2.54 -0.77 0.39
C SER A 31 2.62 0.44 1.29
N ASN A 32 3.77 1.10 1.28
CA ASN A 32 3.97 2.32 2.03
C ASN A 32 5.04 3.18 1.37
N ALA A 33 5.10 4.45 1.74
CA ALA A 33 6.16 5.33 1.32
C ALA A 33 6.58 6.28 2.43
N CYS A 34 7.83 6.71 2.37
CA CYS A 34 8.40 7.72 3.22
C CYS A 34 9.19 8.73 2.39
N TYR A 35 9.46 9.90 2.93
CA TYR A 35 10.24 10.92 2.25
C TYR A 35 11.01 11.81 3.23
N ILE A 36 12.00 12.54 2.74
CA ILE A 36 12.70 13.57 3.50
C ILE A 36 11.87 14.86 3.52
N GLU A 37 11.49 15.32 4.70
CA GLU A 37 10.79 16.59 4.93
C GLU A 37 11.66 17.57 5.73
N GLN A 38 11.44 18.86 5.51
CA GLN A 38 12.03 19.92 6.31
C GLN A 38 11.38 19.96 7.71
N ILE A 39 12.21 19.95 8.74
CA ILE A 39 11.78 19.90 10.15
C ILE A 39 10.84 21.06 10.51
N ASP A 40 11.01 22.23 9.90
CA ASP A 40 10.17 23.41 10.14
C ASP A 40 8.72 23.23 9.70
N ARG A 41 8.45 22.35 8.73
CA ARG A 41 7.11 22.00 8.22
C ARG A 41 6.39 20.93 9.03
N VAL A 42 7.08 20.26 9.95
CA VAL A 42 6.48 19.18 10.76
C VAL A 42 5.80 19.78 11.99
N GLU A 43 4.52 20.12 11.88
CA GLU A 43 3.77 20.86 12.90
C GLU A 43 3.76 20.18 14.27
N TYR A 44 3.63 18.85 14.28
CA TYR A 44 3.50 18.04 15.50
C TYR A 44 4.84 17.58 16.11
N TRP A 45 5.99 17.99 15.53
CA TRP A 45 7.30 17.60 16.05
C TRP A 45 7.66 18.44 17.28
N THR A 46 7.60 17.81 18.46
CA THR A 46 7.81 18.47 19.76
C THR A 46 9.26 18.87 19.99
N GLU A 47 10.22 18.17 19.38
CA GLU A 47 11.66 18.43 19.53
C GLU A 47 12.23 19.38 18.47
N ARG A 48 11.37 19.96 17.62
CA ARG A 48 11.74 20.81 16.48
C ARG A 48 12.75 21.90 16.81
N GLU A 49 12.51 22.66 17.87
CA GLU A 49 13.42 23.74 18.25
C GLU A 49 14.80 23.23 18.67
N GLY A 50 14.87 22.09 19.38
CA GLY A 50 16.13 21.47 19.79
C GLY A 50 16.94 21.02 18.58
N TRP A 51 16.30 20.26 17.68
CA TRP A 51 16.96 19.74 16.49
C TRP A 51 17.46 20.85 15.55
N LEU A 52 16.67 21.90 15.38
CA LEU A 52 17.07 23.06 14.58
C LEU A 52 18.28 23.78 15.21
N ARG A 53 18.33 23.91 16.55
CA ARG A 53 19.49 24.47 17.28
C ARG A 53 20.74 23.61 17.12
N ASP A 54 20.58 22.29 17.10
CA ASP A 54 21.66 21.32 16.92
C ASP A 54 22.14 21.21 15.46
N GLY A 55 21.53 21.95 14.54
CA GLY A 55 21.95 22.04 13.14
C GLY A 55 21.23 21.08 12.19
N TYR A 56 20.35 20.21 12.69
CA TYR A 56 19.52 19.36 11.84
C TYR A 56 18.48 20.20 11.09
N ARG A 57 18.18 19.82 9.84
CA ARG A 57 17.20 20.53 8.99
C ARG A 57 16.12 19.62 8.44
N GLU A 58 16.41 18.33 8.35
CA GLU A 58 15.61 17.36 7.63
C GLU A 58 15.32 16.16 8.51
N VAL A 59 14.16 15.55 8.29
CA VAL A 59 13.70 14.34 8.97
C VAL A 59 12.96 13.46 7.97
N ILE A 60 13.03 12.13 8.16
CA ILE A 60 12.25 11.21 7.34
C ILE A 60 10.83 11.12 7.92
N ILE A 61 9.83 11.35 7.08
CA ILE A 61 8.42 11.14 7.41
C ILE A 61 7.98 9.79 6.84
N ASP A 62 7.60 8.89 7.73
CA ASP A 62 6.79 7.72 7.39
C ASP A 62 5.34 8.17 7.20
N MET A 63 4.81 8.01 5.99
CA MET A 63 3.48 8.52 5.68
C MET A 63 2.36 7.60 6.15
N GLU A 64 2.65 6.30 6.36
CA GLU A 64 1.63 5.26 6.54
C GLU A 64 0.50 5.41 5.50
N CYS A 65 0.89 5.57 4.23
CA CYS A 65 -0.03 6.03 3.19
C CYS A 65 -1.11 5.00 2.84
N GLY A 66 -0.99 3.75 3.29
CA GLY A 66 -1.99 2.71 3.11
C GLY A 66 -3.39 3.10 3.62
N GLY A 67 -3.48 3.95 4.66
CA GLY A 67 -4.75 4.46 5.21
C GLY A 67 -5.36 5.63 4.43
N PHE A 68 -4.73 6.09 3.36
CA PHE A 68 -5.34 7.09 2.48
C PHE A 68 -6.68 6.56 1.96
N GLY A 69 -7.71 7.41 1.86
CA GLY A 69 -9.01 6.96 1.37
C GLY A 69 -9.92 6.25 2.37
N ASP A 70 -9.46 5.96 3.59
CA ASP A 70 -10.30 5.35 4.65
C ASP A 70 -11.45 6.27 5.08
N ASN A 71 -11.29 7.58 4.87
CA ASN A 71 -12.32 8.60 5.07
C ASN A 71 -13.26 8.79 3.86
N GLY A 72 -13.14 7.97 2.83
CA GLY A 72 -13.98 8.01 1.63
C GLY A 72 -13.54 8.98 0.54
N VAL A 73 -12.43 9.73 0.70
CA VAL A 73 -12.00 10.75 -0.28
C VAL A 73 -11.68 10.19 -1.68
N ILE A 74 -11.40 8.89 -1.78
CA ILE A 74 -11.14 8.19 -3.05
C ILE A 74 -12.18 7.11 -3.37
N ASP A 75 -13.36 7.14 -2.76
CA ASP A 75 -14.39 6.11 -3.03
C ASP A 75 -14.83 6.08 -4.49
N TRP A 76 -14.73 7.22 -5.19
CA TRP A 76 -14.98 7.32 -6.63
C TRP A 76 -14.03 6.46 -7.48
N ALA A 77 -12.86 6.10 -6.96
CA ALA A 77 -11.87 5.26 -7.63
C ALA A 77 -12.03 3.77 -7.30
N LYS A 78 -12.80 3.42 -6.26
CA LYS A 78 -12.99 2.04 -5.80
C LYS A 78 -14.08 1.35 -6.64
N THR A 79 -13.77 0.17 -7.17
CA THR A 79 -14.72 -0.66 -7.91
C THR A 79 -15.53 -1.55 -6.97
N LYS A 80 -16.54 -2.24 -7.52
CA LYS A 80 -17.28 -3.27 -6.78
C LYS A 80 -16.39 -4.40 -6.25
N TYR A 81 -15.25 -4.66 -6.91
CA TYR A 81 -14.31 -5.71 -6.52
C TYR A 81 -13.46 -5.27 -5.32
N ASP A 82 -12.96 -4.03 -5.34
CA ASP A 82 -12.23 -3.42 -4.23
C ASP A 82 -13.09 -3.36 -2.97
N LEU A 83 -14.34 -2.91 -3.12
CA LEU A 83 -15.31 -2.86 -2.02
C LEU A 83 -15.67 -4.26 -1.48
N SER A 84 -15.71 -5.28 -2.34
CA SER A 84 -15.94 -6.66 -1.88
C SER A 84 -14.75 -7.20 -1.12
N LEU A 85 -13.53 -6.98 -1.63
CA LEU A 85 -12.29 -7.38 -0.98
C LEU A 85 -12.15 -6.70 0.39
N ASP A 86 -12.39 -5.40 0.48
CA ASP A 86 -12.29 -4.65 1.72
C ASP A 86 -13.23 -5.22 2.81
N ARG A 87 -14.50 -5.47 2.46
CA ARG A 87 -15.52 -6.01 3.38
C ARG A 87 -15.16 -7.40 3.93
N GLU A 88 -14.46 -8.20 3.15
CA GLU A 88 -14.04 -9.56 3.54
C GLU A 88 -12.62 -9.60 4.13
N SER A 89 -11.92 -8.47 4.17
CA SER A 89 -10.57 -8.39 4.71
C SER A 89 -10.54 -8.43 6.24
N LEU A 90 -9.35 -8.66 6.81
CA LEU A 90 -9.15 -8.70 8.26
C LEU A 90 -9.51 -7.36 8.95
N PHE A 91 -9.32 -6.24 8.24
CA PHE A 91 -9.59 -4.89 8.75
C PHE A 91 -10.47 -4.12 7.76
N PRO A 92 -11.79 -4.35 7.74
CA PRO A 92 -12.69 -3.62 6.84
C PRO A 92 -12.60 -2.11 7.08
N HIS A 93 -12.62 -1.32 6.00
CA HIS A 93 -12.54 0.14 6.02
C HIS A 93 -11.24 0.75 6.55
N SER A 94 -10.23 -0.08 6.80
CA SER A 94 -8.87 0.37 7.12
C SER A 94 -7.88 -0.02 6.03
N TYR A 95 -6.86 0.81 5.83
CA TYR A 95 -5.81 0.57 4.84
C TYR A 95 -6.37 0.36 3.43
N THR A 96 -7.43 1.11 3.08
CA THR A 96 -8.17 0.92 1.85
C THR A 96 -7.38 1.32 0.62
N PHE A 97 -6.42 2.25 0.73
CA PHE A 97 -5.50 2.54 -0.35
C PHE A 97 -4.50 1.40 -0.54
N GLU A 98 -3.88 0.87 0.52
CA GLU A 98 -2.99 -0.30 0.40
C GLU A 98 -3.65 -1.49 -0.29
N LYS A 99 -4.95 -1.72 -0.05
CA LYS A 99 -5.71 -2.79 -0.70
C LYS A 99 -5.81 -2.68 -2.23
N LEU A 100 -5.60 -1.49 -2.80
CA LEU A 100 -5.69 -1.26 -4.24
C LEU A 100 -4.42 -1.71 -5.01
N PHE A 101 -3.25 -1.75 -4.37
CA PHE A 101 -1.98 -2.03 -5.06
C PHE A 101 -1.00 -2.91 -4.27
N GLY A 102 -1.25 -3.19 -2.99
CA GLY A 102 -0.48 -4.16 -2.22
C GLY A 102 -0.57 -5.55 -2.85
N GLY A 103 0.58 -6.21 -2.99
CA GLY A 103 0.69 -7.52 -3.65
C GLY A 103 -0.14 -8.61 -2.97
N LYS A 104 -0.45 -8.47 -1.67
CA LYS A 104 -1.40 -9.34 -0.96
C LYS A 104 -2.79 -9.36 -1.62
N PHE A 105 -3.21 -8.25 -2.22
CA PHE A 105 -4.59 -8.03 -2.65
C PHE A 105 -4.79 -8.15 -4.16
N LEU A 106 -3.74 -7.88 -4.95
CA LEU A 106 -3.79 -7.91 -6.42
C LEU A 106 -4.34 -9.23 -6.99
N GLY A 107 -3.88 -10.36 -6.45
CA GLY A 107 -4.35 -11.68 -6.89
C GLY A 107 -5.85 -11.88 -6.63
N ASP A 108 -6.35 -11.47 -5.46
CA ASP A 108 -7.77 -11.62 -5.11
C ASP A 108 -8.66 -10.67 -5.92
N ILE A 109 -8.20 -9.46 -6.25
CA ILE A 109 -8.90 -8.57 -7.18
C ILE A 109 -9.07 -9.25 -8.55
N VAL A 110 -7.99 -9.78 -9.12
CA VAL A 110 -8.05 -10.49 -10.41
C VAL A 110 -8.98 -11.70 -10.33
N ARG A 111 -8.88 -12.50 -9.26
CA ARG A 111 -9.77 -13.65 -9.03
C ARG A 111 -11.24 -13.23 -8.99
N ARG A 112 -11.59 -12.14 -8.30
CA ARG A 112 -12.96 -11.62 -8.21
C ARG A 112 -13.49 -11.16 -9.56
N VAL A 113 -12.66 -10.50 -10.37
CA VAL A 113 -13.00 -10.11 -11.74
C VAL A 113 -13.25 -11.36 -12.59
N LEU A 114 -12.34 -12.33 -12.58
CA LEU A 114 -12.48 -13.58 -13.34
C LEU A 114 -13.71 -14.40 -12.92
N LEU A 115 -13.98 -14.47 -11.62
CA LEU A 115 -15.17 -15.13 -11.08
C LEU A 115 -16.46 -14.49 -11.60
N ASP A 116 -16.54 -13.16 -11.58
CA ASP A 116 -17.70 -12.41 -12.08
C ASP A 116 -17.86 -12.59 -13.60
N LEU A 117 -16.78 -12.50 -14.38
CA LEU A 117 -16.81 -12.76 -15.83
C LEU A 117 -17.25 -14.19 -16.15
N ALA A 118 -16.75 -15.19 -15.41
CA ALA A 118 -17.11 -16.59 -15.59
C ALA A 118 -18.59 -16.82 -15.25
N GLN A 119 -19.09 -16.26 -14.15
CA GLN A 119 -20.51 -16.37 -13.79
C GLN A 119 -21.46 -15.76 -14.84
N ASN A 120 -20.99 -14.74 -15.56
CA ASN A 120 -21.73 -14.12 -16.65
C ASN A 120 -21.49 -14.79 -18.02
N GLY A 121 -20.77 -15.91 -18.09
CA GLY A 121 -20.53 -16.65 -19.33
C GLY A 121 -19.57 -15.95 -20.30
N LEU A 122 -18.83 -14.93 -19.86
CA LEU A 122 -17.93 -14.14 -20.70
C LEU A 122 -16.54 -14.77 -20.86
N VAL A 123 -16.16 -15.64 -19.91
CA VAL A 123 -14.92 -16.43 -19.94
C VAL A 123 -15.20 -17.87 -19.52
N PHE A 124 -14.28 -18.79 -19.86
CA PHE A 124 -14.30 -20.20 -19.46
C PHE A 124 -15.61 -20.96 -19.78
N ASP A 125 -16.33 -20.56 -20.83
CA ASP A 125 -17.66 -21.10 -21.20
C ASP A 125 -18.67 -21.08 -20.04
N GLY A 126 -18.55 -20.10 -19.13
CA GLY A 126 -19.42 -20.01 -17.96
C GLY A 126 -19.06 -20.95 -16.81
N LYS A 127 -17.98 -21.72 -16.92
CA LYS A 127 -17.59 -22.71 -15.90
C LYS A 127 -16.82 -22.05 -14.77
N VAL A 128 -17.31 -22.23 -13.55
CA VAL A 128 -16.64 -21.80 -12.32
C VAL A 128 -16.07 -23.02 -11.60
N THR A 129 -14.75 -23.06 -11.44
CA THR A 129 -14.06 -24.11 -10.67
C THR A 129 -14.01 -23.77 -9.19
N GLU A 130 -13.81 -24.77 -8.34
CA GLU A 130 -13.59 -24.53 -6.90
C GLU A 130 -12.35 -23.68 -6.65
N GLN A 131 -11.29 -23.86 -7.44
CA GLN A 131 -10.09 -23.02 -7.37
C GLN A 131 -10.43 -21.54 -7.56
N LEU A 132 -11.31 -21.19 -8.50
CA LEU A 132 -11.71 -19.79 -8.74
C LEU A 132 -12.56 -19.21 -7.58
N ARG A 133 -13.22 -20.07 -6.81
CA ARG A 133 -14.00 -19.68 -5.61
C ARG A 133 -13.13 -19.49 -4.38
N THR A 134 -12.03 -20.20 -4.28
CA THR A 134 -11.11 -20.16 -3.13
C THR A 134 -10.39 -18.82 -3.06
N VAL A 135 -10.51 -18.12 -1.93
CA VAL A 135 -9.74 -16.89 -1.66
C VAL A 135 -8.24 -17.22 -1.63
N GLU A 136 -7.40 -16.31 -2.10
CA GLU A 136 -5.93 -16.50 -2.22
C GLU A 136 -5.48 -17.59 -3.21
N SER A 137 -6.37 -18.11 -4.05
CA SER A 137 -5.98 -19.05 -5.12
C SER A 137 -5.20 -18.39 -6.27
N PHE A 138 -5.21 -17.06 -6.32
CA PHE A 138 -4.37 -16.24 -7.17
C PHE A 138 -3.50 -15.36 -6.29
N THR A 139 -2.22 -15.31 -6.61
CA THR A 139 -1.21 -14.47 -5.97
C THR A 139 -0.82 -13.32 -6.88
N ALA A 140 -0.12 -12.30 -6.35
CA ALA A 140 0.50 -11.28 -7.20
C ALA A 140 1.47 -11.87 -8.23
N ALA A 141 2.12 -13.02 -7.93
CA ALA A 141 3.03 -13.67 -8.87
C ALA A 141 2.30 -14.23 -10.10
N ASP A 142 1.05 -14.70 -9.94
CA ASP A 142 0.23 -15.17 -11.06
C ASP A 142 -0.23 -14.03 -11.98
N VAL A 143 -0.23 -12.80 -11.46
CA VAL A 143 -0.60 -11.57 -12.19
C VAL A 143 0.63 -10.92 -12.84
N SER A 144 1.82 -11.12 -12.27
CA SER A 144 3.07 -10.58 -12.78
C SER A 144 3.56 -11.35 -14.01
N ALA A 145 3.87 -10.64 -15.09
CA ALA A 145 4.46 -11.19 -16.31
C ALA A 145 5.98 -11.46 -16.16
#